data_AF-A0A2H6KCS8-F1
#
_entry.id   AF-A0A2H6KCS8-F1
#
_cell.length_a   1.000
_cell.length_b   1.000
_cell.length_c   1.000
_cell.angle_alpha   90.00
_cell.angle_beta   90.00
_cell.angle_gamma   90.00
#
_symmetry.space_group_name_H-M   'P 1'
#
loop_
_entity.id
_entity.type
_entity.pdbx_description
1 polymer ?
#
loop_
_entity_poly.entity_id
_entity_poly.type
_entity_poly.pdbx_seq_one_letter_code
_entity_poly.pdbx_strand_id
1 'polypeptide(L)'
;MASQRNLLIGVTGSVAAIKLPEIIGEIKRHAEKNAQKVDIRAVATQSAIKLFKNSIETAGCEVLSDNDVEAPYTRGDPILHIELRRWADLFVICPLDCNTLAKIANGLCDNLLTDVARCWDFKKPIWVYPCMNPLMFQHPVTAEHISKLQSFGVKVTIVLKRNTLNCWSTLNERLRETKHEINRATRELERQRLKYEREEKTLIQKLKTEAKSGRMQNVRIMAKDLVRSRKLALHYAAMKSQMAGIMCQLQNAQSTNLMASSLKNVNKIISKVSNKTNIAEFQKIIQSLGRESEVINLKLDVMSEALDNSFMDVDSVDEEERIISQILEELGIDASAAIPSVTASPVKESATTVPVQADPVGPRDEMHDSPRPTSDDPDSIESRINNLRGKK
;
A
#
# COMPACT_ATOMS: atom_id res chain seq x y z
N MET A 1 -1.52 5.05 54.84
CA MET A 1 -2.76 5.07 54.04
C MET A 1 -2.37 5.40 52.60
N ALA A 2 -2.83 4.66 51.59
CA ALA A 2 -2.53 5.00 50.21
C ALA A 2 -3.04 6.43 49.92
N SER A 3 -2.15 7.35 49.54
CA SER A 3 -2.51 8.72 49.20
C SER A 3 -3.49 8.69 48.03
N GLN A 4 -4.70 9.22 48.24
CA GLN A 4 -5.67 9.42 47.17
C GLN A 4 -5.11 10.42 46.16
N ARG A 5 -5.23 10.12 44.86
CA ARG A 5 -4.80 10.98 43.76
C ARG A 5 -6.03 11.44 42.98
N ASN A 6 -6.13 12.74 42.73
CA ASN A 6 -7.24 13.32 41.99
C ASN A 6 -6.83 13.57 40.54
N LEU A 7 -7.52 12.91 39.61
CA LEU A 7 -7.29 13.01 38.17
C LEU A 7 -8.44 13.78 37.51
N LEU A 8 -8.08 14.86 36.81
CA LEU A 8 -9.01 15.58 35.95
C LEU A 8 -8.77 15.19 34.49
N ILE A 9 -9.83 14.81 33.78
CA ILE A 9 -9.78 14.44 32.36
C ILE A 9 -10.50 15.50 31.53
N GLY A 10 -9.77 16.23 30.68
CA GLY A 10 -10.33 17.12 29.67
C GLY A 10 -10.69 16.37 28.39
N VAL A 11 -11.92 16.52 27.92
CA VAL A 11 -12.46 15.82 26.74
C VAL A 11 -12.92 16.86 25.73
N THR A 12 -12.38 16.78 24.51
CA THR A 12 -12.67 17.76 23.45
C THR A 12 -13.39 17.10 22.26
N GLY A 13 -13.76 17.90 21.25
CA GLY A 13 -14.64 17.52 20.14
C GLY A 13 -13.97 16.63 19.08
N SER A 14 -13.17 15.65 19.48
CA SER A 14 -12.61 14.62 18.60
C SER A 14 -13.49 13.38 18.62
N VAL A 15 -13.61 12.69 17.47
CA VAL A 15 -14.36 11.41 17.34
C VAL A 15 -13.88 10.36 18.36
N ALA A 16 -12.63 10.43 18.79
CA ALA A 16 -12.07 9.56 19.82
C ALA A 16 -12.76 9.71 21.20
N ALA A 17 -13.56 10.76 21.43
CA ALA A 17 -14.25 11.00 22.69
C ALA A 17 -15.25 9.89 23.05
N ILE A 18 -15.75 9.15 22.05
CA ILE A 18 -16.62 7.98 22.23
C ILE A 18 -15.96 6.92 23.14
N LYS A 19 -14.62 6.86 23.16
CA LYS A 19 -13.84 5.88 23.94
C LYS A 19 -13.54 6.31 25.37
N LEU A 20 -14.07 7.44 25.82
CA LEU A 20 -13.85 7.93 27.18
C LEU A 20 -14.19 6.88 28.26
N PRO A 21 -15.32 6.14 28.21
CA PRO A 21 -15.62 5.12 29.21
C PRO A 21 -14.57 3.99 29.26
N GLU A 22 -14.06 3.55 28.10
CA GLU A 22 -12.99 2.55 28.01
C GLU A 22 -11.71 3.07 28.68
N ILE A 23 -11.34 4.32 28.41
CA ILE A 23 -10.14 4.96 28.99
C ILE A 23 -10.26 5.02 30.52
N ILE A 24 -11.40 5.47 31.04
CA ILE A 24 -11.64 5.56 32.49
C ILE A 24 -11.61 4.17 33.12
N GLY A 25 -12.23 3.18 32.47
CA GLY A 25 -12.25 1.79 32.93
C GLY A 25 -10.84 1.19 33.04
N GLU A 26 -9.98 1.42 32.04
CA GLU A 26 -8.59 0.95 32.08
C GLU A 26 -7.75 1.68 33.15
N ILE A 27 -7.96 3.00 33.34
CA ILE A 27 -7.26 3.76 34.39
C ILE A 27 -7.63 3.20 35.77
N LYS A 28 -8.92 2.98 36.05
CA LYS A 28 -9.38 2.41 37.32
C LYS A 28 -8.82 1.00 37.53
N ARG A 29 -8.88 0.14 36.52
CA ARG A 29 -8.31 -1.22 36.58
C ARG A 29 -6.81 -1.20 36.85
N HIS A 30 -6.07 -0.28 36.24
CA HIS A 30 -4.63 -0.13 36.48
C HIS A 30 -4.34 0.43 37.89
N ALA A 31 -5.17 1.34 38.39
CA ALA A 31 -5.07 1.87 39.75
C ALA A 31 -5.31 0.76 40.79
N GLU A 32 -6.34 -0.07 40.60
CA GLU A 32 -6.65 -1.23 41.45
C GLU A 32 -5.50 -2.22 41.50
N LYS A 33 -4.93 -2.58 40.33
CA LYS A 33 -3.76 -3.48 40.24
C LYS A 33 -2.54 -2.96 41.01
N ASN A 34 -2.35 -1.64 41.06
CA ASN A 34 -1.24 -1.01 41.78
C ASN A 34 -1.60 -0.59 43.21
N ALA A 35 -2.76 -1.02 43.74
CA ALA A 35 -3.28 -0.63 45.06
C ALA A 35 -3.33 0.89 45.30
N GLN A 36 -3.58 1.67 44.23
CA GLN A 36 -3.72 3.12 44.29
C GLN A 36 -5.20 3.53 44.26
N LYS A 37 -5.56 4.50 45.10
CA LYS A 37 -6.89 5.13 45.06
C LYS A 37 -6.83 6.35 44.13
N VAL A 38 -7.59 6.31 43.05
CA VAL A 38 -7.68 7.41 42.07
C VAL A 38 -9.14 7.86 42.00
N ASP A 39 -9.37 9.15 42.24
CA ASP A 39 -10.65 9.80 42.00
C ASP A 39 -10.60 10.53 40.65
N ILE A 40 -11.62 10.35 39.83
CA ILE A 40 -11.63 10.80 38.44
C ILE A 40 -12.83 11.71 38.23
N ARG A 41 -12.57 12.91 37.72
CA ARG A 41 -13.60 13.82 37.18
C ARG A 41 -13.26 14.16 35.74
N ALA A 42 -14.28 14.35 34.92
CA ALA A 42 -14.11 14.76 33.53
C ALA A 42 -14.70 16.15 33.30
N VAL A 43 -14.05 16.92 32.43
CA VAL A 43 -14.58 18.19 31.89
C VAL A 43 -14.66 18.02 30.39
N ALA A 44 -15.84 18.24 29.82
CA ALA A 44 -16.09 18.02 28.40
C ALA A 44 -16.58 19.29 27.71
N THR A 45 -16.07 19.57 26.52
CA THR A 45 -16.60 20.66 25.68
C THR A 45 -17.97 20.28 25.11
N GLN A 46 -18.79 21.28 24.75
CA GLN A 46 -20.09 21.04 24.15
C GLN A 46 -20.03 20.19 22.88
N SER A 47 -18.95 20.31 22.10
CA SER A 47 -18.70 19.46 20.92
C SER A 47 -18.41 18.02 21.29
N ALA A 48 -17.69 17.78 22.39
CA ALA A 48 -17.39 16.45 22.89
C ALA A 48 -18.66 15.75 23.39
N ILE A 49 -19.47 16.44 24.19
CA ILE A 49 -20.71 15.90 24.79
C ILE A 49 -21.65 15.33 23.73
N LYS A 50 -21.77 16.00 22.57
CA LYS A 50 -22.58 15.50 21.45
C LYS A 50 -22.14 14.13 20.93
N LEU A 51 -20.85 13.79 21.03
CA LEU A 51 -20.28 12.56 20.51
C LEU A 51 -20.49 11.35 21.44
N PHE A 52 -20.54 11.58 22.75
CA PHE A 52 -20.67 10.49 23.74
C PHE A 52 -21.91 10.62 24.64
N LYS A 53 -22.91 11.43 24.25
CA LYS A 53 -24.13 11.72 25.02
C LYS A 53 -24.83 10.46 25.57
N ASN A 54 -24.87 9.39 24.79
CA ASN A 54 -25.51 8.12 25.17
C ASN A 54 -24.64 7.24 26.09
N SER A 55 -23.39 7.64 26.35
CA SER A 55 -22.39 6.90 27.13
C SER A 55 -21.95 7.64 28.38
N ILE A 56 -22.53 8.80 28.70
CA ILE A 56 -22.20 9.61 29.89
C ILE A 56 -22.48 8.82 31.16
N GLU A 57 -23.64 8.16 31.24
CA GLU A 57 -24.02 7.32 32.38
C GLU A 57 -23.07 6.11 32.55
N THR A 58 -22.46 5.66 31.44
CA THR A 58 -21.48 4.57 31.42
C THR A 58 -20.04 5.02 31.68
N ALA A 59 -19.77 6.33 31.68
CA ALA A 59 -18.42 6.86 31.88
C ALA A 59 -17.85 6.53 33.27
N GLY A 60 -18.72 6.30 34.25
CA GLY A 60 -18.32 5.92 35.61
C GLY A 60 -17.60 7.02 36.38
N CYS A 61 -17.72 8.28 35.95
CA CYS A 61 -17.22 9.46 36.64
C CYS A 61 -18.18 10.64 36.48
N GLU A 62 -18.03 11.65 37.32
CA GLU A 62 -18.70 12.95 37.15
C GLU A 62 -18.15 13.63 35.89
N VAL A 63 -19.04 14.09 35.01
CA VAL A 63 -18.70 14.80 33.77
C VAL A 63 -19.30 16.19 33.83
N LEU A 64 -18.44 17.21 33.87
CA LEU A 64 -18.80 18.62 33.96
C LEU A 64 -18.64 19.30 32.59
N SER A 65 -19.43 20.33 32.37
CA SER A 65 -19.54 21.06 31.11
C SER A 65 -19.76 22.55 31.35
N ASP A 66 -19.79 23.32 30.27
CA ASP A 66 -20.08 24.76 30.34
C ASP A 66 -21.48 25.05 30.92
N ASN A 67 -22.42 24.10 30.85
CA ASN A 67 -23.76 24.28 31.41
C ASN A 67 -23.81 24.14 32.94
N ASP A 68 -22.78 23.53 33.54
CA ASP A 68 -22.65 23.37 34.99
C ASP A 68 -22.01 24.60 35.65
N VAL A 69 -21.65 25.59 34.84
CA VAL A 69 -21.11 26.86 35.28
C VAL A 69 -22.27 27.76 35.71
N GLU A 70 -22.48 27.89 37.02
CA GLU A 70 -23.51 28.77 37.57
C GLU A 70 -23.14 30.24 37.33
N ALA A 71 -23.93 30.94 36.53
CA ALA A 71 -23.83 32.37 36.28
C ALA A 71 -25.22 33.02 36.35
N PRO A 72 -25.36 34.27 36.85
CA PRO A 72 -24.29 35.18 37.28
C PRO A 72 -23.70 34.87 38.66
N TYR A 73 -22.43 35.16 38.86
CA TYR A 73 -21.73 34.96 40.13
C TYR A 73 -22.00 36.09 41.13
N THR A 74 -22.22 35.72 42.39
CA THR A 74 -22.20 36.62 43.53
C THR A 74 -20.81 36.63 44.16
N ARG A 75 -20.45 37.75 44.80
CA ARG A 75 -19.13 37.87 45.44
C ARG A 75 -19.01 36.88 46.61
N GLY A 76 -18.15 35.89 46.47
CA GLY A 76 -17.94 34.83 47.45
C GLY A 76 -18.31 33.44 46.95
N ASP A 77 -19.00 33.34 45.81
CA ASP A 77 -19.40 32.07 45.24
C ASP A 77 -18.18 31.29 44.73
N PRO A 78 -18.19 29.95 44.88
CA PRO A 78 -17.15 29.09 44.34
C PRO A 78 -17.12 29.16 42.81
N ILE A 79 -15.94 29.40 42.23
CA ILE A 79 -15.76 29.46 40.77
C ILE A 79 -15.29 28.09 40.29
N LEU A 80 -16.15 27.40 39.52
CA LEU A 80 -15.97 25.98 39.16
C LEU A 80 -14.58 25.65 38.57
N HIS A 81 -14.08 26.42 37.60
CA HIS A 81 -12.76 26.15 36.99
C HIS A 81 -11.60 26.30 38.00
N ILE A 82 -11.72 27.21 38.98
CA ILE A 82 -10.73 27.39 40.04
C ILE A 82 -10.77 26.21 41.01
N GLU A 83 -11.97 25.73 41.36
CA GLU A 83 -12.14 24.57 42.23
C GLU A 83 -11.57 23.31 41.62
N LEU A 84 -11.87 23.04 40.35
CA LEU A 84 -11.33 21.89 39.62
C LEU A 84 -9.80 21.92 39.58
N ARG A 85 -9.21 23.09 39.34
CA ARG A 85 -7.75 23.31 39.37
C ARG A 85 -7.14 23.07 40.75
N ARG A 86 -7.84 23.46 41.83
CA ARG A 86 -7.39 23.21 43.21
C ARG A 86 -7.47 21.73 43.56
N TRP A 87 -8.58 21.09 43.22
CA TRP A 87 -8.89 19.69 43.51
C TRP A 87 -7.97 18.70 42.78
N ALA A 88 -7.67 18.93 41.49
CA ALA A 88 -6.94 17.98 40.66
C ALA A 88 -5.41 17.99 40.94
N ASP A 89 -4.80 16.82 41.05
CA ASP A 89 -3.34 16.66 41.15
C ASP A 89 -2.67 16.55 39.77
N LEU A 90 -3.41 16.02 38.79
CA LEU A 90 -2.98 15.80 37.42
C LEU A 90 -4.13 16.16 36.48
N PHE A 91 -3.82 16.90 35.42
CA PHE A 91 -4.77 17.21 34.36
C PHE A 91 -4.38 16.53 33.06
N VAL A 92 -5.26 15.68 32.53
CA VAL A 92 -5.04 14.96 31.28
C VAL A 92 -6.08 15.39 30.26
N ILE A 93 -5.68 15.97 29.14
CA ILE A 93 -6.61 16.27 28.04
C ILE A 93 -6.53 15.14 27.01
N CYS A 94 -7.53 14.27 27.01
CA CYS A 94 -7.61 13.11 26.13
C CYS A 94 -9.08 12.78 25.82
N PRO A 95 -9.50 12.86 24.53
CA PRO A 95 -8.76 13.36 23.38
C PRO A 95 -8.65 14.90 23.35
N LEU A 96 -7.58 15.41 22.73
CA LEU A 96 -7.40 16.84 22.38
C LEU A 96 -7.59 17.07 20.86
N ASP A 97 -8.59 17.86 20.49
CA ASP A 97 -8.88 18.29 19.13
C ASP A 97 -7.99 19.46 18.68
N CYS A 98 -7.95 19.71 17.37
CA CYS A 98 -7.09 20.78 16.80
C CYS A 98 -7.54 22.18 17.25
N ASN A 99 -8.85 22.38 17.46
CA ASN A 99 -9.42 23.66 17.86
C ASN A 99 -9.00 24.04 19.29
N THR A 100 -9.21 23.14 20.26
CA THR A 100 -8.81 23.36 21.65
C THR A 100 -7.29 23.42 21.77
N LEU A 101 -6.54 22.65 20.97
CA LEU A 101 -5.08 22.77 20.88
C LEU A 101 -4.67 24.22 20.53
N ALA A 102 -5.28 24.81 19.50
CA ALA A 102 -5.02 26.18 19.10
C ALA A 102 -5.43 27.19 20.18
N LYS A 103 -6.56 26.98 20.84
CA LYS A 103 -7.04 27.83 21.94
C LYS A 103 -6.07 27.83 23.11
N ILE A 104 -5.66 26.66 23.61
CA ILE A 104 -4.73 26.56 24.74
C ILE A 104 -3.36 27.13 24.36
N ALA A 105 -2.84 26.84 23.16
CA ALA A 105 -1.55 27.37 22.71
C ALA A 105 -1.55 28.90 22.62
N ASN A 106 -2.70 29.53 22.30
CA ASN A 106 -2.84 30.98 22.20
C ASN A 106 -3.39 31.64 23.49
N GLY A 107 -3.71 30.86 24.51
CA GLY A 107 -4.18 31.36 25.81
C GLY A 107 -5.64 31.84 25.80
N LEU A 108 -6.48 31.33 24.90
CA LEU A 108 -7.91 31.59 24.88
C LEU A 108 -8.63 30.80 25.99
N CYS A 109 -9.63 31.42 26.59
CA CYS A 109 -10.42 30.92 27.71
C CYS A 109 -11.92 31.22 27.45
N ASP A 110 -12.57 30.37 26.67
CA ASP A 110 -13.95 30.58 26.19
C ASP A 110 -14.92 29.46 26.57
N ASN A 111 -14.44 28.48 27.33
CA ASN A 111 -15.20 27.34 27.85
C ASN A 111 -14.50 26.79 29.10
N LEU A 112 -15.22 26.03 29.91
CA LEU A 112 -14.78 25.48 31.20
C LEU A 112 -13.44 24.73 31.09
N LEU A 113 -13.25 23.93 30.03
CA LEU A 113 -12.01 23.18 29.82
C LEU A 113 -10.83 24.13 29.57
N THR A 114 -11.00 25.11 28.69
CA THR A 114 -9.95 26.10 28.40
C THR A 114 -9.68 27.02 29.59
N ASP A 115 -10.69 27.32 30.42
CA ASP A 115 -10.55 28.13 31.63
C ASP A 115 -9.71 27.41 32.68
N VAL A 116 -9.97 26.11 32.90
CA VAL A 116 -9.15 25.25 33.76
C VAL A 116 -7.72 25.17 33.23
N ALA A 117 -7.54 24.96 31.91
CA ALA A 117 -6.23 24.90 31.30
C ALA A 117 -5.46 26.23 31.45
N ARG A 118 -6.15 27.37 31.35
CA ARG A 118 -5.54 28.70 31.45
C ARG A 118 -5.09 29.05 32.86
N CYS A 119 -5.85 28.63 33.88
CA CYS A 119 -5.53 28.86 35.28
C CYS A 119 -4.70 27.73 35.93
N TRP A 120 -4.25 26.75 35.13
CA TRP A 120 -3.51 25.59 35.61
C TRP A 120 -2.17 25.97 36.25
N ASP A 121 -1.82 25.26 37.34
CA ASP A 121 -0.51 25.37 37.96
C ASP A 121 0.49 24.47 37.24
N PHE A 122 1.45 25.03 36.51
CA PHE A 122 2.48 24.22 35.83
C PHE A 122 3.44 23.49 36.78
N LYS A 123 3.34 23.72 38.11
CA LYS A 123 3.97 22.82 39.10
C LYS A 123 3.29 21.44 39.16
N LYS A 124 2.00 21.37 38.81
CA LYS A 124 1.25 20.12 38.69
C LYS A 124 1.37 19.61 37.24
N PRO A 125 1.55 18.29 37.03
CA PRO A 125 1.67 17.74 35.69
C PRO A 125 0.39 17.97 34.88
N ILE A 126 0.58 18.32 33.60
CA ILE A 126 -0.48 18.39 32.60
C ILE A 126 -0.06 17.62 31.36
N TRP A 127 -0.88 16.65 30.96
CA TRP A 127 -0.62 15.78 29.82
C TRP A 127 -1.69 16.00 28.77
N VAL A 128 -1.29 16.03 27.50
CA VAL A 128 -2.23 16.19 26.40
C VAL A 128 -2.01 15.12 25.35
N TYR A 129 -3.13 14.62 24.81
CA TYR A 129 -3.16 13.55 23.83
C TYR A 129 -3.89 14.05 22.57
N PRO A 130 -3.17 14.68 21.62
CA PRO A 130 -3.76 15.15 20.37
C PRO A 130 -4.37 13.98 19.59
N CYS A 131 -5.65 14.10 19.24
CA CYS A 131 -6.39 13.11 18.46
C CYS A 131 -7.15 13.83 17.35
N MET A 132 -6.56 13.90 16.17
CA MET A 132 -7.10 14.59 15.00
C MET A 132 -6.76 13.84 13.72
N ASN A 133 -7.39 14.23 12.62
CA ASN A 133 -7.06 13.73 11.30
C ASN A 133 -5.56 13.96 11.01
N PRO A 134 -4.82 12.98 10.44
CA PRO A 134 -3.41 13.14 10.08
C PRO A 134 -3.08 14.41 9.28
N LEU A 135 -3.96 14.85 8.37
CA LEU A 135 -3.76 16.07 7.60
C LEU A 135 -3.80 17.33 8.48
N MET A 136 -4.65 17.34 9.52
CA MET A 136 -4.66 18.42 10.51
C MET A 136 -3.41 18.37 11.39
N PHE A 137 -2.92 17.17 11.70
CA PHE A 137 -1.72 17.00 12.53
C PHE A 137 -0.45 17.54 11.84
N GLN A 138 -0.35 17.34 10.53
CA GLN A 138 0.79 17.81 9.72
C GLN A 138 0.75 19.28 9.37
N HIS A 139 -0.38 19.93 9.59
CA HIS A 139 -0.52 21.35 9.31
C HIS A 139 0.55 22.13 10.10
N PRO A 140 1.29 23.06 9.49
CA PRO A 140 2.42 23.75 10.13
C PRO A 140 2.01 24.45 11.43
N VAL A 141 0.81 25.04 11.46
CA VAL A 141 0.25 25.68 12.67
C VAL A 141 0.08 24.68 13.82
N THR A 142 -0.26 23.43 13.53
CA THR A 142 -0.39 22.38 14.57
C THR A 142 0.97 22.06 15.18
N ALA A 143 2.03 22.00 14.36
CA ALA A 143 3.39 21.82 14.84
C ALA A 143 3.86 22.98 15.72
N GLU A 144 3.53 24.22 15.35
CA GLU A 144 3.81 25.41 16.16
C GLU A 144 3.06 25.37 17.51
N HIS A 145 1.78 25.02 17.51
CA HIS A 145 0.99 24.90 18.73
C HIS A 145 1.52 23.82 19.67
N ILE A 146 1.90 22.65 19.14
CA ILE A 146 2.50 21.56 19.93
C ILE A 146 3.82 22.01 20.54
N SER A 147 4.70 22.64 19.75
CA SER A 147 5.99 23.16 20.23
C SER A 147 5.80 24.19 21.35
N LYS A 148 4.80 25.07 21.21
CA LYS A 148 4.46 26.08 22.22
C LYS A 148 3.92 25.46 23.52
N LEU A 149 3.09 24.42 23.44
CA LEU A 149 2.65 23.70 24.65
C LEU A 149 3.82 23.00 25.35
N GLN A 150 4.72 22.38 24.58
CA GLN A 150 5.92 21.73 25.13
C GLN A 150 6.83 22.73 25.84
N SER A 151 6.96 23.96 25.33
CA SER A 151 7.75 25.01 26.00
C SER A 151 7.14 25.46 27.33
N PHE A 152 5.83 25.29 27.53
CA PHE A 152 5.17 25.53 28.82
C PHE A 152 5.34 24.37 29.83
N GLY A 153 6.02 23.29 29.45
CA GLY A 153 6.18 22.09 30.28
C GLY A 153 5.01 21.11 30.19
N VAL A 154 4.11 21.29 29.22
CA VAL A 154 3.01 20.35 28.96
C VAL A 154 3.56 19.10 28.28
N LYS A 155 3.25 17.92 28.82
CA LYS A 155 3.66 16.65 28.22
C LYS A 155 2.71 16.27 27.08
N VAL A 156 3.14 16.53 25.86
CA VAL A 156 2.39 16.13 24.65
C VAL A 156 2.75 14.69 24.27
N THR A 157 1.76 13.78 24.30
CA THR A 157 1.94 12.38 23.89
C THR A 157 1.09 12.09 22.67
N ILE A 158 1.74 11.68 21.58
CA ILE A 158 1.08 11.39 20.31
C ILE A 158 0.83 9.88 20.22
N VAL A 159 -0.45 9.47 20.30
CA VAL A 159 -0.85 8.07 20.15
C VAL A 159 -1.20 7.84 18.68
N LEU A 160 -0.18 7.85 17.81
CA LEU A 160 -0.34 7.36 16.45
C LEU A 160 -0.24 5.84 16.50
N LYS A 161 -1.34 5.14 16.19
CA LYS A 161 -1.24 3.72 15.83
C LYS A 161 -0.25 3.62 14.67
N ARG A 162 0.86 2.90 14.87
CA ARG A 162 1.90 2.64 13.87
C ARG A 162 1.38 2.15 12.50
N ASN A 163 0.14 1.65 12.43
CA ASN A 163 -0.41 1.00 11.24
C ASN A 163 -1.49 1.81 10.49
N THR A 164 -1.83 3.04 10.91
CA THR A 164 -2.76 3.93 10.16
C THR A 164 -2.02 5.03 9.39
N LEU A 165 -0.72 4.84 9.15
CA LEU A 165 0.22 5.81 8.57
C LEU A 165 0.64 5.43 7.13
N ASN A 166 -0.20 4.74 6.35
CA ASN A 166 0.13 4.44 4.94
C ASN A 166 0.16 5.69 4.02
N CYS A 167 0.09 6.91 4.53
CA CYS A 167 0.19 8.13 3.72
C CYS A 167 1.41 9.01 4.08
N TRP A 168 2.06 8.81 5.23
CA TRP A 168 3.10 9.74 5.69
C TRP A 168 4.23 9.01 6.37
N SER A 169 5.01 8.38 5.51
CA SER A 169 6.38 8.04 5.78
C SER A 169 7.23 9.14 5.10
N THR A 170 8.27 9.64 5.77
CA THR A 170 9.22 10.64 5.19
C THR A 170 9.68 10.11 3.82
N LEU A 171 10.10 10.94 2.85
CA LEU A 171 10.60 10.43 1.55
C LEU A 171 11.58 9.25 1.72
N ASN A 172 12.44 9.30 2.75
CA ASN A 172 13.35 8.23 3.12
C ASN A 172 12.68 6.92 3.59
N GLU A 173 11.53 7.01 4.26
CA GLU A 173 10.76 5.84 4.68
C GLU A 173 9.96 5.27 3.49
N ARG A 174 9.41 6.10 2.60
CA ARG A 174 8.81 5.63 1.33
C ARG A 174 9.84 4.87 0.50
N LEU A 175 11.05 5.43 0.35
CA LEU A 175 12.17 4.75 -0.32
C LEU A 175 12.52 3.42 0.35
N ARG A 176 12.44 3.34 1.68
CA ARG A 176 12.69 2.10 2.44
C ARG A 176 11.58 1.06 2.22
N GLU A 177 10.33 1.48 2.21
CA GLU A 177 9.16 0.64 1.91
C GLU A 177 9.25 0.10 0.48
N THR A 178 9.48 0.96 -0.51
CA THR A 178 9.69 0.58 -1.91
C THR A 178 10.87 -0.39 -2.05
N LYS A 179 11.99 -0.15 -1.34
CA LYS A 179 13.12 -1.09 -1.31
C LYS A 179 12.71 -2.46 -0.75
N HIS A 180 11.90 -2.51 0.32
CA HIS A 180 11.42 -3.76 0.89
C HIS A 180 10.46 -4.49 -0.06
N GLU A 181 9.59 -3.77 -0.76
CA GLU A 181 8.66 -4.32 -1.75
C GLU A 181 9.40 -4.91 -2.95
N ILE A 182 10.37 -4.17 -3.52
CA ILE A 182 11.21 -4.68 -4.62
C ILE A 182 11.95 -5.94 -4.18
N ASN A 183 12.56 -5.95 -3.00
CA ASN A 183 13.24 -7.14 -2.48
C ASN A 183 12.29 -8.34 -2.30
N ARG A 184 11.04 -8.10 -1.90
CA ARG A 184 10.01 -9.14 -1.80
C ARG A 184 9.66 -9.68 -3.19
N ALA A 185 9.45 -8.80 -4.17
CA ALA A 185 9.18 -9.16 -5.56
C ALA A 185 10.34 -9.95 -6.18
N THR A 186 11.60 -9.52 -5.97
CA THR A 186 12.79 -10.23 -6.46
C THR A 186 12.85 -11.67 -5.96
N ARG A 187 12.57 -11.91 -4.66
CA ARG A 187 12.55 -13.25 -4.08
C ARG A 187 11.41 -14.09 -4.64
N GLU A 188 10.26 -13.48 -4.91
CA GLU A 188 9.12 -14.19 -5.47
C GLU A 188 9.39 -14.61 -6.92
N LEU A 189 9.95 -13.72 -7.75
CA LEU A 189 10.37 -14.04 -9.12
C LEU A 189 11.39 -15.20 -9.14
N GLU A 190 12.32 -15.22 -8.19
CA GLU A 190 13.29 -16.32 -8.06
C GLU A 190 12.64 -17.65 -7.65
N ARG A 191 11.62 -17.62 -6.78
CA ARG A 191 10.83 -18.81 -6.43
C ARG A 191 10.07 -19.35 -7.64
N GLN A 192 9.44 -18.48 -8.43
CA GLN A 192 8.74 -18.87 -9.65
C GLN A 192 9.70 -19.47 -10.67
N ARG A 193 10.87 -18.84 -10.89
CA ARG A 193 11.92 -19.39 -11.76
C ARG A 193 12.31 -20.81 -11.34
N LEU A 194 12.62 -21.02 -10.05
CA LEU A 194 12.99 -22.34 -9.52
C LEU A 194 11.86 -23.37 -9.65
N LYS A 195 10.59 -22.95 -9.59
CA LYS A 195 9.43 -23.82 -9.81
C LYS A 195 9.41 -24.32 -11.25
N TYR A 196 9.54 -23.42 -12.24
CA TYR A 196 9.57 -23.80 -13.66
C TYR A 196 10.81 -24.63 -14.02
N GLU A 197 11.98 -24.38 -13.42
CA GLU A 197 13.17 -25.24 -13.59
C GLU A 197 12.96 -26.67 -13.04
N ARG A 198 12.17 -26.85 -11.97
CA ARG A 198 11.81 -28.18 -11.48
C ARG A 198 10.79 -28.86 -12.40
N GLU A 199 9.78 -28.13 -12.83
CA GLU A 199 8.77 -28.62 -13.79
C GLU A 199 9.44 -29.08 -15.08
N GLU A 200 10.40 -28.30 -15.60
CA GLU A 200 11.23 -28.66 -16.76
C GLU A 200 11.92 -30.03 -16.57
N LYS A 201 12.60 -30.25 -15.43
CA LYS A 201 13.26 -31.54 -15.13
C LYS A 201 12.26 -32.70 -15.11
N THR A 202 11.06 -32.48 -14.56
CA THR A 202 10.02 -33.53 -14.55
C THR A 202 9.45 -33.79 -15.95
N LEU A 203 9.29 -32.75 -16.78
CA LEU A 203 8.84 -32.88 -18.16
C LEU A 203 9.86 -33.65 -19.00
N ILE A 204 11.16 -33.39 -18.83
CA ILE A 204 12.23 -34.13 -19.51
C ILE A 204 12.16 -35.63 -19.18
N GLN A 205 11.93 -36.00 -17.92
CA GLN A 205 11.79 -37.42 -17.52
C GLN A 205 10.56 -38.09 -18.14
N LYS A 206 9.42 -37.40 -18.16
CA LYS A 206 8.18 -37.88 -18.80
C LYS A 206 8.35 -38.02 -20.31
N LEU A 207 8.95 -37.04 -20.97
CA LEU A 207 9.20 -37.03 -22.41
C LEU A 207 10.08 -38.22 -22.81
N LYS A 208 11.15 -38.51 -22.05
CA LYS A 208 11.99 -39.72 -22.26
C LYS A 208 11.21 -41.03 -22.14
N THR A 209 10.20 -41.09 -21.27
CA THR A 209 9.40 -42.30 -21.05
C THR A 209 8.36 -42.50 -22.16
N GLU A 210 7.68 -41.43 -22.57
CA GLU A 210 6.70 -41.45 -23.66
C GLU A 210 7.35 -41.67 -25.02
N ALA A 211 8.56 -41.14 -25.24
CA ALA A 211 9.36 -41.37 -26.44
C ALA A 211 9.75 -42.85 -26.58
N LYS A 212 10.20 -43.50 -25.49
CA LYS A 212 10.45 -44.95 -25.46
C LYS A 212 9.18 -45.78 -25.73
N SER A 213 8.02 -45.25 -25.37
CA SER A 213 6.72 -45.91 -25.58
C SER A 213 6.14 -45.68 -26.98
N GLY A 214 6.82 -44.93 -27.86
CA GLY A 214 6.42 -44.68 -29.25
C GLY A 214 5.21 -43.76 -29.43
N ARG A 215 4.76 -43.05 -28.39
CA ARG A 215 3.58 -42.17 -28.44
C ARG A 215 3.95 -40.77 -28.90
N MET A 216 4.17 -40.61 -30.20
CA MET A 216 4.66 -39.36 -30.79
C MET A 216 3.74 -38.14 -30.57
N GLN A 217 2.42 -38.33 -30.47
CA GLN A 217 1.48 -37.23 -30.22
C GLN A 217 1.61 -36.65 -28.80
N ASN A 218 1.85 -37.50 -27.80
CA ASN A 218 2.12 -37.06 -26.43
C ASN A 218 3.47 -36.35 -26.33
N VAL A 219 4.49 -36.88 -27.01
CA VAL A 219 5.83 -36.26 -27.09
C VAL A 219 5.75 -34.87 -27.69
N ARG A 220 4.96 -34.67 -28.75
CA ARG A 220 4.73 -33.35 -29.37
C ARG A 220 4.14 -32.34 -28.39
N ILE A 221 3.11 -32.72 -27.64
CA ILE A 221 2.48 -31.82 -26.65
C ILE A 221 3.45 -31.49 -25.51
N MET A 222 4.13 -32.50 -24.96
CA MET A 222 5.09 -32.30 -23.87
C MET A 222 6.32 -31.48 -24.31
N ALA A 223 6.75 -31.60 -25.57
CA ALA A 223 7.84 -30.79 -26.11
C ALA A 223 7.46 -29.30 -26.18
N LYS A 224 6.22 -28.97 -26.58
CA LYS A 224 5.72 -27.60 -26.53
C LYS A 224 5.68 -27.05 -25.10
N ASP A 225 5.19 -27.84 -24.15
CA ASP A 225 5.14 -27.44 -22.75
C ASP A 225 6.55 -27.27 -22.14
N LEU A 226 7.52 -28.07 -22.57
CA LEU A 226 8.93 -27.94 -22.18
C LEU A 226 9.52 -26.61 -22.66
N VAL A 227 9.28 -26.23 -23.92
CA VAL A 227 9.75 -24.97 -24.51
C VAL A 227 9.11 -23.78 -23.80
N ARG A 228 7.79 -23.86 -23.56
CA ARG A 228 7.06 -22.84 -22.81
C ARG A 228 7.65 -22.68 -21.40
N SER A 229 7.96 -23.77 -20.72
CA SER A 229 8.55 -23.76 -19.37
C SER A 229 9.96 -23.13 -19.36
N ARG A 230 10.80 -23.45 -20.35
CA ARG A 230 12.13 -22.84 -20.54
C ARG A 230 12.03 -21.33 -20.82
N LYS A 231 11.14 -20.92 -21.73
CA LYS A 231 10.89 -19.50 -22.03
C LYS A 231 10.39 -18.74 -20.79
N LEU A 232 9.47 -19.31 -20.03
CA LEU A 232 8.97 -18.73 -18.78
C LEU A 232 10.09 -18.60 -17.73
N ALA A 233 10.94 -19.62 -17.54
CA ALA A 233 12.07 -19.55 -16.61
C ALA A 233 13.06 -18.42 -17.00
N LEU A 234 13.36 -18.27 -18.29
CA LEU A 234 14.18 -17.16 -18.81
C LEU A 234 13.50 -15.80 -18.58
N HIS A 235 12.19 -15.71 -18.80
CA HIS A 235 11.42 -14.49 -18.55
C HIS A 235 11.47 -14.06 -17.07
N TYR A 236 11.29 -15.00 -16.13
CA TYR A 236 11.45 -14.69 -14.70
C TYR A 236 12.89 -14.27 -14.32
N ALA A 237 13.91 -14.85 -14.94
CA ALA A 237 15.30 -14.45 -14.74
C ALA A 237 15.56 -13.02 -15.26
N ALA A 238 14.95 -12.67 -16.39
CA ALA A 238 14.98 -11.33 -16.95
C ALA A 238 14.26 -10.28 -16.09
N MET A 239 13.01 -10.55 -15.67
CA MET A 239 12.27 -9.68 -14.76
C MET A 239 13.03 -9.46 -13.45
N LYS A 240 13.77 -10.47 -12.96
CA LYS A 240 14.65 -10.34 -11.80
C LYS A 240 15.78 -9.32 -12.05
N SER A 241 16.40 -9.36 -13.24
CA SER A 241 17.43 -8.39 -13.65
C SER A 241 16.87 -6.96 -13.72
N GLN A 242 15.68 -6.80 -14.31
CA GLN A 242 14.99 -5.50 -14.36
C GLN A 242 14.71 -4.95 -12.96
N MET A 243 14.19 -5.77 -12.05
CA MET A 243 13.95 -5.38 -10.65
C MET A 243 15.24 -4.99 -9.92
N ALA A 244 16.37 -5.66 -10.22
CA ALA A 244 17.67 -5.28 -9.69
C ALA A 244 18.15 -3.92 -10.25
N GLY A 245 17.87 -3.63 -11.52
CA GLY A 245 18.10 -2.32 -12.14
C GLY A 245 17.31 -1.20 -11.47
N ILE A 246 16.01 -1.41 -11.25
CA ILE A 246 15.13 -0.46 -10.53
C ILE A 246 15.64 -0.23 -9.10
N MET A 247 16.11 -1.27 -8.42
CA MET A 247 16.72 -1.14 -7.09
C MET A 247 17.97 -0.26 -7.11
N CYS A 248 18.82 -0.40 -8.12
CA CYS A 248 20.01 0.43 -8.31
C CYS A 248 19.64 1.90 -8.57
N GLN A 249 18.64 2.16 -9.42
CA GLN A 249 18.11 3.51 -9.66
C GLN A 249 17.55 4.13 -8.38
N LEU A 250 16.79 3.38 -7.59
CA LEU A 250 16.24 3.83 -6.31
C LEU A 250 17.34 4.22 -5.33
N GLN A 251 18.43 3.43 -5.28
CA GLN A 251 19.59 3.71 -4.45
C GLN A 251 20.36 4.95 -4.93
N ASN A 252 20.48 5.14 -6.25
CA ASN A 252 21.07 6.34 -6.83
C ASN A 252 20.23 7.59 -6.50
N ALA A 253 18.91 7.51 -6.63
CA ALA A 253 17.98 8.58 -6.26
C ALA A 253 18.05 8.93 -4.77
N GLN A 254 18.23 7.93 -3.90
CA GLN A 254 18.45 8.15 -2.47
C GLN A 254 19.79 8.88 -2.22
N SER A 255 20.87 8.44 -2.88
CA SER A 255 22.20 9.05 -2.75
C SER A 255 22.19 10.52 -3.20
N THR A 256 21.57 10.82 -4.35
CA THR A 256 21.46 12.20 -4.84
C THR A 256 20.63 13.08 -3.90
N ASN A 257 19.56 12.54 -3.29
CA ASN A 257 18.77 13.27 -2.30
C ASN A 257 19.55 13.58 -1.01
N LEU A 258 20.29 12.60 -0.48
CA LEU A 258 21.18 12.78 0.67
C LEU A 258 22.30 13.79 0.37
N MET A 259 22.85 13.77 -0.83
CA MET A 259 23.81 14.78 -1.29
C MET A 259 23.17 16.17 -1.34
N ALA A 260 21.98 16.32 -1.94
CA ALA A 260 21.27 17.60 -2.01
C ALA A 260 20.94 18.20 -0.63
N SER A 261 20.50 17.37 0.32
CA SER A 261 20.23 17.81 1.68
C SER A 261 21.51 18.18 2.45
N SER A 262 22.60 17.44 2.26
CA SER A 262 23.91 17.76 2.83
C SER A 262 24.47 19.06 2.24
N LEU A 263 24.34 19.27 0.93
CA LEU A 263 24.69 20.52 0.26
C LEU A 263 23.89 21.71 0.78
N LYS A 264 22.63 21.52 1.20
CA LYS A 264 21.84 22.61 1.81
C LYS A 264 22.45 23.06 3.14
N ASN A 265 22.96 22.12 3.93
CA ASN A 265 23.67 22.42 5.17
C ASN A 265 25.07 22.99 4.91
N VAL A 266 25.76 22.48 3.89
CA VAL A 266 27.06 22.98 3.44
C VAL A 266 26.94 24.38 2.84
N ASN A 267 25.88 24.73 2.09
CA ASN A 267 25.64 26.08 1.58
C ASN A 267 25.42 27.12 2.70
N LYS A 268 24.86 26.71 3.85
CA LYS A 268 24.80 27.55 5.06
C LYS A 268 26.18 27.79 5.70
N ILE A 269 27.14 26.89 5.46
CA ILE A 269 28.50 26.97 5.98
C ILE A 269 29.41 27.69 4.98
N ILE A 270 29.29 27.41 3.68
CA ILE A 270 29.98 28.07 2.57
C ILE A 270 29.57 29.55 2.47
N SER A 271 28.30 29.89 2.72
CA SER A 271 27.89 31.31 2.80
C SER A 271 28.55 32.05 3.98
N LYS A 272 29.00 31.32 5.01
CA LYS A 272 29.74 31.85 6.16
C LYS A 272 31.26 31.78 5.99
N VAL A 273 31.77 30.88 5.14
CA VAL A 273 33.21 30.61 4.93
C VAL A 273 33.54 30.70 3.43
N SER A 274 33.61 31.96 2.98
CA SER A 274 34.39 32.53 1.86
C SER A 274 34.39 31.94 0.44
N ASN A 275 34.32 32.89 -0.51
CA ASN A 275 34.74 32.84 -1.91
C ASN A 275 36.13 32.21 -2.12
N LYS A 276 36.18 30.93 -2.49
CA LYS A 276 36.99 30.32 -3.57
C LYS A 276 37.10 28.82 -3.28
N THR A 277 36.85 28.01 -4.31
CA THR A 277 36.83 26.53 -4.37
C THR A 277 35.56 25.91 -3.77
N ASN A 278 34.79 25.00 -4.40
CA ASN A 278 35.11 24.05 -5.47
C ASN A 278 33.84 23.67 -6.30
N ILE A 279 33.08 24.67 -6.78
CA ILE A 279 31.80 24.46 -7.51
C ILE A 279 31.99 23.69 -8.82
N ALA A 280 33.10 23.93 -9.54
CA ALA A 280 33.34 23.33 -10.86
C ALA A 280 33.69 21.83 -10.80
N GLU A 281 34.46 21.40 -9.80
CA GLU A 281 34.77 19.98 -9.59
C GLU A 281 33.51 19.21 -9.17
N PHE A 282 32.68 19.84 -8.33
CA PHE A 282 31.40 19.27 -7.92
C PHE A 282 30.37 19.17 -9.06
N GLN A 283 30.31 20.18 -9.94
CA GLN A 283 29.48 20.12 -11.16
C GLN A 283 29.89 18.97 -12.08
N LYS A 284 31.20 18.68 -12.21
CA LYS A 284 31.69 17.52 -12.97
C LYS A 284 31.23 16.19 -12.38
N ILE A 285 31.25 16.05 -11.05
CA ILE A 285 30.79 14.84 -10.35
C ILE A 285 29.27 14.62 -10.56
N ILE A 286 28.47 15.68 -10.50
CA ILE A 286 27.03 15.58 -10.78
C ILE A 286 26.80 15.16 -12.24
N GLN A 287 27.55 15.74 -13.18
CA GLN A 287 27.41 15.44 -14.60
C GLN A 287 27.83 14.00 -14.94
N SER A 288 28.91 13.48 -14.32
CA SER A 288 29.33 12.09 -14.51
C SER A 288 28.29 11.11 -13.95
N LEU A 289 27.73 11.40 -12.78
CA LEU A 289 26.68 10.58 -12.17
C LEU A 289 25.40 10.55 -13.03
N GLY A 290 25.02 11.69 -13.61
CA GLY A 290 23.90 11.76 -14.56
C GLY A 290 24.13 10.90 -15.80
N ARG A 291 25.33 10.98 -16.39
CA ARG A 291 25.71 10.21 -17.57
C ARG A 291 25.76 8.70 -17.29
N GLU A 292 26.24 8.29 -16.12
CA GLU A 292 26.19 6.88 -15.67
C GLU A 292 24.76 6.37 -15.51
N SER A 293 23.84 7.22 -15.00
CA SER A 293 22.43 6.86 -14.87
C SER A 293 21.75 6.66 -16.23
N GLU A 294 22.05 7.49 -17.22
CA GLU A 294 21.49 7.35 -18.59
C GLU A 294 21.96 6.05 -19.26
N VAL A 295 23.23 5.68 -19.08
CA VAL A 295 23.78 4.42 -19.61
C VAL A 295 23.09 3.21 -18.99
N ILE A 296 22.72 3.27 -17.70
CA ILE A 296 21.95 2.21 -17.04
C ILE A 296 20.55 2.09 -17.64
N ASN A 297 19.87 3.21 -17.91
CA ASN A 297 18.52 3.21 -18.50
C ASN A 297 18.53 2.57 -19.89
N LEU A 298 19.44 3.00 -20.77
CA LEU A 298 19.58 2.43 -22.11
C LEU A 298 19.85 0.92 -22.08
N LYS A 299 20.64 0.44 -21.11
CA LYS A 299 20.90 -1.00 -20.95
C LYS A 299 19.66 -1.77 -20.51
N LEU A 300 18.80 -1.19 -19.69
CA LEU A 300 17.54 -1.81 -19.27
C LEU A 300 16.54 -1.88 -20.43
N ASP A 301 16.46 -0.83 -21.24
CA ASP A 301 15.56 -0.75 -22.40
C ASP A 301 15.94 -1.77 -23.47
N VAL A 302 17.23 -1.83 -23.84
CA VAL A 302 17.74 -2.83 -24.79
C VAL A 302 17.52 -4.26 -24.30
N MET A 303 17.66 -4.49 -22.99
CA MET A 303 17.39 -5.81 -22.41
C MET A 303 15.89 -6.15 -22.48
N SER A 304 15.00 -5.17 -22.28
CA SER A 304 13.54 -5.36 -22.37
C SER A 304 13.09 -5.69 -23.79
N GLU A 305 13.56 -4.95 -24.79
CA GLU A 305 13.20 -5.18 -26.20
C GLU A 305 13.68 -6.54 -26.71
N ALA A 306 14.88 -6.98 -26.30
CA ALA A 306 15.40 -8.29 -26.66
C ALA A 306 14.56 -9.45 -26.07
N LEU A 307 13.87 -9.23 -24.95
CA LEU A 307 13.03 -10.24 -24.31
C LEU A 307 11.62 -10.29 -24.89
N ASP A 308 11.02 -9.12 -25.17
CA ASP A 308 9.67 -9.05 -25.75
C ASP A 308 9.64 -9.67 -27.16
N ASN A 309 10.69 -9.45 -27.95
CA ASN A 309 10.85 -10.07 -29.27
C ASN A 309 11.08 -11.59 -29.23
N SER A 310 11.38 -12.17 -28.06
CA SER A 310 11.56 -13.63 -27.91
C SER A 310 10.29 -14.35 -27.42
N PHE A 311 9.31 -13.57 -26.94
CA PHE A 311 8.04 -14.04 -26.42
C PHE A 311 6.89 -13.94 -27.44
N MET A 312 6.96 -12.98 -28.36
CA MET A 312 6.15 -12.94 -29.57
C MET A 312 6.73 -13.94 -30.60
N ASP A 313 5.87 -14.64 -31.33
CA ASP A 313 6.16 -15.70 -32.32
C ASP A 313 6.44 -17.11 -31.75
N VAL A 314 5.37 -17.83 -31.42
CA VAL A 314 5.39 -19.32 -31.35
C VAL A 314 4.22 -19.97 -32.10
N ASP A 315 3.53 -19.22 -32.97
CA ASP A 315 2.32 -19.73 -33.64
C ASP A 315 2.55 -20.14 -35.12
N SER A 316 3.79 -20.16 -35.61
CA SER A 316 4.09 -20.69 -36.94
C SER A 316 4.27 -22.22 -36.90
N VAL A 317 3.48 -22.94 -37.69
CA VAL A 317 3.44 -24.42 -37.71
C VAL A 317 4.81 -25.02 -38.09
N ASP A 318 5.59 -24.34 -38.94
CA ASP A 318 6.91 -24.78 -39.38
C ASP A 318 7.99 -24.68 -38.28
N GLU A 319 7.85 -23.75 -37.34
CA GLU A 319 8.76 -23.63 -36.20
C GLU A 319 8.53 -24.73 -35.17
N GLU A 320 7.28 -25.19 -35.02
CA GLU A 320 6.95 -26.25 -34.06
C GLU A 320 7.70 -27.56 -34.38
N GLU A 321 7.74 -27.98 -35.65
CA GLU A 321 8.44 -29.20 -36.05
C GLU A 321 9.96 -29.09 -35.94
N ARG A 322 10.52 -27.90 -36.19
CA ARG A 322 11.94 -27.60 -35.96
C ARG A 322 12.30 -27.68 -34.48
N ILE A 323 11.47 -27.09 -33.62
CA ILE A 323 11.65 -27.10 -32.16
C ILE A 323 11.60 -28.54 -31.62
N ILE A 324 10.66 -29.36 -32.10
CA ILE A 324 10.54 -30.77 -31.69
C ILE A 324 11.78 -31.56 -32.11
N SER A 325 12.23 -31.38 -33.36
CA SER A 325 13.42 -32.07 -33.89
C SER A 325 14.66 -31.71 -33.08
N GLN A 326 14.84 -30.42 -32.77
CA GLN A 326 15.95 -29.93 -31.96
C GLN A 326 15.93 -30.49 -30.52
N ILE A 327 14.76 -30.63 -29.89
CA ILE A 327 14.63 -31.18 -28.53
C ILE A 327 14.92 -32.68 -28.52
N LEU A 328 14.45 -33.42 -29.53
CA LEU A 328 14.71 -34.85 -29.64
C LEU A 328 16.20 -35.13 -29.86
N GLU A 329 16.87 -34.29 -30.64
CA GLU A 329 18.32 -34.32 -30.84
C GLU A 329 19.08 -33.96 -29.54
N GLU A 330 18.66 -32.89 -28.84
CA GLU A 330 19.23 -32.47 -27.55
C GLU A 330 19.09 -33.56 -26.46
N LEU A 331 18.03 -34.38 -26.56
CA LEU A 331 17.78 -35.50 -25.65
C LEU A 331 18.42 -36.82 -26.11
N GLY A 332 19.05 -36.85 -27.29
CA GLY A 332 19.71 -38.03 -27.86
C GLY A 332 18.74 -39.15 -28.23
N ILE A 333 17.52 -38.82 -28.64
CA ILE A 333 16.49 -39.78 -29.06
C ILE A 333 16.45 -39.79 -30.59
N ASP A 334 16.96 -40.85 -31.20
CA ASP A 334 16.98 -41.02 -32.65
C ASP A 334 15.54 -41.06 -33.21
N ALA A 335 15.14 -40.01 -33.93
CA ALA A 335 13.81 -39.88 -34.52
C ALA A 335 13.54 -40.89 -35.65
N SER A 336 14.55 -41.64 -36.11
CA SER A 336 14.43 -42.59 -37.22
C SER A 336 13.99 -44.00 -36.81
N ALA A 337 13.84 -44.29 -35.51
CA ALA A 337 13.61 -45.67 -35.05
C ALA A 337 12.13 -46.13 -35.02
N ALA A 338 11.17 -45.31 -35.47
CA ALA A 338 9.74 -45.63 -35.32
C ALA A 338 8.84 -45.25 -36.51
N ILE A 339 9.26 -45.54 -37.75
CA ILE A 339 8.34 -45.55 -38.90
C ILE A 339 8.23 -46.98 -39.44
N PRO A 340 7.21 -47.76 -39.07
CA PRO A 340 6.81 -48.92 -39.87
C PRO A 340 6.18 -48.38 -41.16
N SER A 341 6.87 -48.59 -42.28
CA SER A 341 6.36 -48.42 -43.64
C SER A 341 5.04 -49.18 -43.79
N VAL A 342 3.92 -48.45 -43.94
CA VAL A 342 2.66 -49.04 -44.40
C VAL A 342 2.74 -49.11 -45.92
N THR A 343 3.09 -50.30 -46.40
CA THR A 343 2.98 -50.71 -47.80
C THR A 343 1.54 -50.55 -48.28
N ALA A 344 1.40 -49.85 -49.41
CA ALA A 344 0.16 -49.66 -50.13
C ALA A 344 -0.48 -50.98 -50.59
N SER A 345 -1.80 -51.09 -50.46
CA SER A 345 -2.66 -51.83 -51.40
C SER A 345 -4.10 -51.27 -51.37
N PRO A 346 -4.80 -51.23 -52.52
CA PRO A 346 -5.98 -50.38 -52.71
C PRO A 346 -7.29 -51.13 -52.47
N VAL A 347 -8.31 -50.46 -51.92
CA VAL A 347 -9.69 -50.97 -51.94
C VAL A 347 -10.64 -49.86 -52.39
N LYS A 348 -11.55 -50.27 -53.27
CA LYS A 348 -12.44 -49.53 -54.15
C LYS A 348 -13.58 -48.79 -53.43
N GLU A 349 -13.98 -47.68 -54.05
CA GLU A 349 -15.29 -47.04 -53.86
C GLU A 349 -16.46 -47.99 -54.16
N SER A 350 -17.51 -47.90 -53.35
CA SER A 350 -18.87 -48.23 -53.79
C SER A 350 -19.87 -47.37 -53.04
N ALA A 351 -20.49 -46.45 -53.77
CA ALA A 351 -21.66 -45.68 -53.37
C ALA A 351 -22.91 -46.58 -53.30
N THR A 352 -23.82 -46.31 -52.37
CA THR A 352 -25.22 -46.74 -52.49
C THR A 352 -26.12 -45.70 -51.81
N THR A 353 -27.16 -45.32 -52.54
CA THR A 353 -28.10 -44.24 -52.28
C THR A 353 -29.51 -44.80 -52.03
N VAL A 354 -30.36 -43.94 -51.43
CA VAL A 354 -31.84 -43.86 -51.53
C VAL A 354 -32.63 -44.71 -50.49
N PRO A 355 -33.88 -44.37 -50.03
CA PRO A 355 -34.71 -43.14 -50.14
C PRO A 355 -35.33 -42.58 -48.81
N VAL A 356 -35.94 -41.40 -49.00
CA VAL A 356 -36.85 -40.58 -48.17
C VAL A 356 -38.24 -41.21 -47.96
N GLN A 357 -38.89 -40.92 -46.80
CA GLN A 357 -40.36 -40.83 -46.69
C GLN A 357 -40.77 -39.80 -45.62
N ALA A 358 -41.79 -39.00 -45.93
CA ALA A 358 -42.33 -37.88 -45.16
C ALA A 358 -43.81 -38.10 -44.78
N ASP A 359 -44.29 -37.37 -43.76
CA ASP A 359 -45.65 -36.80 -43.53
C ASP A 359 -46.04 -36.82 -42.02
N PRO A 360 -47.07 -36.08 -41.51
CA PRO A 360 -47.27 -34.61 -41.56
C PRO A 360 -47.82 -33.95 -40.25
N VAL A 361 -47.66 -32.61 -40.13
CA VAL A 361 -48.54 -31.53 -39.57
C VAL A 361 -49.09 -31.52 -38.11
N GLY A 362 -48.85 -30.39 -37.40
CA GLY A 362 -49.73 -29.80 -36.35
C GLY A 362 -49.10 -28.60 -35.59
N PRO A 363 -49.82 -27.52 -35.18
CA PRO A 363 -49.29 -26.14 -35.22
C PRO A 363 -49.15 -25.37 -33.87
N ARG A 364 -48.43 -24.22 -33.93
CA ARG A 364 -48.36 -23.06 -32.98
C ARG A 364 -47.53 -23.28 -31.69
N ASP A 365 -46.70 -22.36 -31.18
CA ASP A 365 -46.79 -20.90 -31.05
C ASP A 365 -45.44 -20.17 -31.16
N GLU A 366 -45.51 -18.89 -31.48
CA GLU A 366 -44.44 -17.90 -31.58
C GLU A 366 -43.76 -17.61 -30.24
N MET A 367 -42.42 -17.51 -30.22
CA MET A 367 -41.71 -16.57 -29.35
C MET A 367 -40.32 -16.25 -29.91
N HIS A 368 -40.12 -14.96 -30.18
CA HIS A 368 -38.84 -14.30 -30.48
C HIS A 368 -37.72 -14.70 -29.52
N ASP A 369 -36.56 -15.11 -30.04
CA ASP A 369 -35.29 -14.47 -29.66
C ASP A 369 -34.21 -14.67 -30.75
N SER A 370 -33.36 -13.67 -30.92
CA SER A 370 -32.46 -13.48 -32.06
C SER A 370 -31.16 -14.30 -31.91
N PRO A 371 -30.56 -14.84 -33.00
CA PRO A 371 -29.24 -15.43 -32.93
C PRO A 371 -28.14 -14.35 -32.95
N ARG A 372 -27.22 -14.46 -31.99
CA ARG A 372 -25.98 -13.71 -31.88
C ARG A 372 -25.05 -14.03 -33.07
N PRO A 373 -24.61 -13.06 -33.90
CA PRO A 373 -23.68 -13.37 -34.97
C PRO A 373 -22.24 -13.33 -34.46
N THR A 374 -21.53 -14.42 -34.73
CA THR A 374 -20.09 -14.55 -34.81
C THR A 374 -19.54 -13.80 -36.03
N SER A 375 -18.52 -12.95 -35.86
CA SER A 375 -17.28 -12.96 -36.65
C SER A 375 -16.47 -11.70 -36.38
N ASP A 376 -15.24 -11.91 -35.91
CA ASP A 376 -14.15 -10.94 -35.95
C ASP A 376 -13.69 -10.81 -37.40
N ASP A 377 -14.20 -9.82 -38.13
CA ASP A 377 -13.65 -9.40 -39.42
C ASP A 377 -12.97 -8.02 -39.27
N PRO A 378 -11.64 -7.91 -39.44
CA PRO A 378 -10.89 -6.67 -39.25
C PRO A 378 -11.31 -5.53 -40.21
N ASP A 379 -11.83 -5.87 -41.40
CA ASP A 379 -12.31 -4.89 -42.39
C ASP A 379 -13.56 -4.09 -41.92
N SER A 380 -14.31 -4.65 -40.97
CA SER A 380 -15.49 -4.00 -40.36
C SER A 380 -15.10 -2.85 -39.40
N ILE A 381 -13.90 -2.89 -38.83
CA ILE A 381 -13.43 -1.87 -37.88
C ILE A 381 -12.82 -0.68 -38.62
N GLU A 382 -12.03 -0.91 -39.68
CA GLU A 382 -11.46 0.17 -40.49
C GLU A 382 -12.53 1.01 -41.19
N SER A 383 -13.57 0.36 -41.71
CA SER A 383 -14.73 1.03 -42.32
C SER A 383 -15.51 1.87 -41.30
N ARG A 384 -15.61 1.43 -40.04
CA ARG A 384 -16.22 2.21 -38.94
C ARG A 384 -15.37 3.42 -38.53
N ILE A 385 -14.05 3.29 -38.53
CA ILE A 385 -13.12 4.39 -38.21
C ILE A 385 -13.14 5.47 -39.30
N ASN A 386 -13.19 5.07 -40.58
CA ASN A 386 -13.27 6.03 -41.69
C ASN A 386 -14.61 6.79 -41.71
N ASN A 387 -15.72 6.15 -41.35
CA ASN A 387 -17.02 6.83 -41.21
C ASN A 387 -17.07 7.83 -40.04
N LEU A 388 -16.26 7.64 -38.99
CA LEU A 388 -16.15 8.59 -37.87
C LEU A 388 -15.23 9.78 -38.20
N ARG A 389 -14.25 9.60 -39.10
CA ARG A 389 -13.36 10.68 -39.56
C ARG A 389 -14.00 11.60 -40.60
N GLY A 390 -15.03 11.14 -41.32
CA GLY A 390 -15.73 11.91 -42.36
C GLY A 390 -16.82 12.88 -41.88
N LYS A 391 -17.06 12.99 -40.56
CA LYS A 391 -18.00 13.96 -39.99
C LYS A 391 -17.26 14.95 -39.08
N LYS A 392 -16.71 15.99 -39.68
CA LYS A 392 -16.47 17.28 -39.03
C LYS A 392 -16.77 18.41 -39.98
#